data_AF-A0AAU7W6H2-F1
#
_entry.id   AF-A0AAU7W6H2-F1
#
_cell.length_a   1.000
_cell.length_b   1.000
_cell.length_c   1.000
_cell.angle_alpha   90.00
_cell.angle_beta   90.00
_cell.angle_gamma   90.00
#
_symmetry.space_group_name_H-M   'P 1'
#
loop_
_entity.id
_entity.type
_entity.pdbx_description
1 polymer ?
#
loop_
_entity_poly.entity_id
_entity_poly.type
_entity_poly.pdbx_seq_one_letter_code
_entity_poly.pdbx_strand_id
1 'polypeptide(L)'
;MGTLYYGDSGTPIGIEDRALAHLKVAVVTKLRRGESFTLSWQHGDDQPRGRSTLWVHQSIPLRFVFDAPETPELSREWIEELMRSANSTGGIQLVEEHLDLEPVTSTATQRVA
;
A
#
# COMPACT_ATOMS: atom_id res chain seq x y z
N MET A 1 8.35 3.88 9.01
CA MET A 1 7.00 3.86 8.41
C MET A 1 7.17 3.86 6.91
N GLY A 2 6.36 3.10 6.20
CA GLY A 2 6.40 3.07 4.76
C GLY A 2 5.37 4.00 4.15
N THR A 3 5.55 4.38 2.89
CA THR A 3 4.52 5.06 2.12
C THR A 3 4.30 4.39 0.77
N LEU A 4 3.04 4.08 0.49
CA LEU A 4 2.57 3.63 -0.81
C LEU A 4 2.01 4.82 -1.59
N TYR A 5 2.49 5.00 -2.81
CA TYR A 5 1.95 5.96 -3.77
C TYR A 5 1.39 5.20 -4.98
N TYR A 6 0.16 5.52 -5.35
CA TYR A 6 -0.52 4.89 -6.47
C TYR A 6 -1.13 5.93 -7.42
N GLY A 7 -0.78 5.86 -8.71
CA GLY A 7 -1.22 6.83 -9.71
C GLY A 7 -0.69 8.24 -9.45
N ASP A 8 -1.44 9.23 -9.95
CA ASP A 8 -1.17 10.66 -9.73
C ASP A 8 -2.00 11.23 -8.57
N SER A 9 -2.71 10.38 -7.83
CA SER A 9 -3.34 10.83 -6.60
C SER A 9 -2.24 11.17 -5.61
N GLY A 10 -2.07 12.47 -5.33
CA GLY A 10 -1.11 12.99 -4.35
C GLY A 10 -1.40 12.62 -2.90
N THR A 11 -2.29 11.65 -2.64
CA THR A 11 -2.61 11.14 -1.30
C THR A 11 -1.68 9.96 -0.97
N PRO A 12 -0.62 10.18 -0.19
CA PRO A 12 0.20 9.09 0.32
C PRO A 12 -0.61 8.16 1.22
N ILE A 13 -0.33 6.86 1.15
CA ILE A 13 -0.93 5.86 2.04
C ILE A 13 0.17 5.37 2.98
N GLY A 14 0.04 5.71 4.27
CA GLY A 14 0.92 5.22 5.33
C GLY A 14 0.67 3.73 5.60
N ILE A 15 1.74 2.95 5.60
CA ILE A 15 1.71 1.49 5.86
C ILE A 15 2.98 1.15 6.63
N GLU A 16 2.87 0.34 7.68
CA GLU A 16 4.04 -0.10 8.46
C GLU A 16 5.09 -0.76 7.53
N ASP A 17 6.39 -0.50 7.77
CA ASP A 17 7.45 -0.86 6.81
C ASP A 17 7.50 -2.36 6.51
N ARG A 18 7.35 -3.19 7.54
CA ARG A 18 7.29 -4.64 7.36
C ARG A 18 6.06 -5.00 6.55
N ALA A 19 4.86 -4.51 6.87
CA ALA A 19 3.66 -4.74 6.06
C ALA A 19 3.82 -4.28 4.60
N LEU A 20 4.40 -3.10 4.38
CA LEU A 20 4.68 -2.56 3.05
C LEU A 20 5.66 -3.44 2.27
N ALA A 21 6.64 -4.05 2.95
CA ALA A 21 7.60 -4.95 2.32
C ALA A 21 6.93 -6.24 1.82
N HIS A 22 6.03 -6.83 2.60
CA HIS A 22 5.24 -8.00 2.19
C HIS A 22 4.30 -7.65 1.04
N LEU A 23 3.61 -6.51 1.16
CA LEU A 23 2.70 -6.01 0.14
C LEU A 23 3.45 -5.76 -1.18
N LYS A 24 4.62 -5.14 -1.15
CA LYS A 24 5.48 -4.92 -2.33
C LYS A 24 5.76 -6.22 -3.05
N VAL A 25 6.13 -7.28 -2.34
CA VAL A 25 6.41 -8.60 -2.96
C VAL A 25 5.16 -9.15 -3.64
N ALA A 26 4.01 -9.13 -2.95
CA ALA A 26 2.75 -9.61 -3.51
C ALA A 26 2.33 -8.81 -4.76
N VAL A 27 2.33 -7.47 -4.67
CA VAL A 27 1.94 -6.58 -5.77
C VAL A 27 2.85 -6.79 -6.98
N VAL A 28 4.17 -6.76 -6.80
CA VAL A 28 5.13 -6.95 -7.91
C VAL A 28 4.95 -8.33 -8.55
N THR A 29 4.66 -9.36 -7.75
CA THR A 29 4.44 -10.72 -8.27
C THR A 29 3.20 -10.79 -9.14
N LYS A 30 2.07 -10.20 -8.73
CA LYS A 30 0.83 -10.20 -9.53
C LYS A 30 0.94 -9.34 -10.78
N LEU A 31 1.49 -8.14 -10.67
CA LEU A 31 1.63 -7.24 -11.81
C LEU A 31 2.57 -7.81 -12.89
N ARG A 32 3.63 -8.53 -12.52
CA ARG A 32 4.49 -9.26 -13.49
C ARG A 32 3.74 -10.34 -14.27
N ARG A 33 2.62 -10.85 -13.74
CA ARG A 33 1.74 -11.82 -14.41
C ARG A 33 0.60 -11.15 -15.18
N GLY A 34 0.54 -9.82 -15.21
CA GLY A 34 -0.58 -9.08 -15.78
C GLY A 34 -1.87 -9.19 -14.95
N GLU A 35 -1.77 -9.67 -13.70
CA GLU A 35 -2.93 -9.86 -12.82
C GLU A 35 -3.23 -8.56 -12.08
N SER A 36 -4.38 -7.96 -12.41
CA SER A 36 -4.89 -6.79 -11.67
C SER A 36 -5.81 -7.23 -10.55
N PHE A 37 -5.83 -6.47 -9.46
CA PHE A 37 -6.53 -6.84 -8.23
C PHE A 37 -6.92 -5.60 -7.43
N THR A 38 -7.78 -5.77 -6.43
CA THR A 38 -8.13 -4.69 -5.50
C THR A 38 -7.27 -4.76 -4.24
N LEU A 39 -6.89 -3.60 -3.70
CA LEU A 39 -6.28 -3.42 -2.39
C LEU A 39 -7.19 -2.54 -1.57
N SER A 40 -7.70 -3.03 -0.44
CA SER A 40 -8.59 -2.25 0.42
C SER A 40 -8.08 -2.19 1.85
N TRP A 41 -8.48 -1.14 2.55
CA TRP A 41 -8.21 -0.95 3.97
C TRP A 41 -9.30 -0.11 4.63
N GLN A 42 -9.42 -0.25 5.94
CA GLN A 42 -10.27 0.60 6.76
C GLN A 42 -9.53 1.89 7.10
N HIS A 43 -10.26 3.00 7.17
CA HIS A 43 -9.70 4.25 7.67
C HIS A 43 -9.45 4.11 9.18
N GLY A 44 -8.31 4.63 9.64
CA GLY A 44 -7.94 4.62 11.04
C GLY A 44 -8.78 5.62 11.84
N ASP A 45 -8.58 5.61 13.16
CA ASP A 45 -9.33 6.44 14.11
C ASP A 45 -9.21 7.96 13.85
N ASP A 46 -8.16 8.39 13.16
CA ASP A 46 -7.83 9.78 12.84
C ASP A 46 -8.52 10.31 11.57
N GLN A 47 -9.20 9.44 10.82
CA GLN A 47 -9.88 9.77 9.57
C GLN A 47 -11.40 9.57 9.66
N PRO A 48 -12.19 10.17 8.75
CA PRO A 48 -13.62 9.90 8.67
C PRO A 48 -13.87 8.40 8.50
N ARG A 49 -14.71 7.83 9.38
CA ARG A 49 -15.05 6.41 9.38
C ARG A 49 -15.41 5.93 7.98
N GLY A 50 -14.69 4.93 7.49
CA GLY A 50 -14.85 4.46 6.13
C GLY A 50 -13.86 3.38 5.73
N ARG A 51 -13.84 3.08 4.44
CA ARG A 51 -12.90 2.17 3.78
C ARG A 51 -12.47 2.80 2.47
N SER A 52 -11.21 2.60 2.14
CA SER A 52 -10.66 2.89 0.82
C SER A 52 -10.35 1.60 0.07
N THR A 53 -10.50 1.63 -1.24
CA THR A 53 -10.14 0.53 -2.15
C THR A 53 -9.44 1.11 -3.37
N LEU A 54 -8.23 0.62 -3.64
CA LEU A 54 -7.51 0.85 -4.89
C LEU A 54 -7.77 -0.31 -5.86
N TRP A 55 -7.97 0.03 -7.13
CA TRP A 55 -7.78 -0.91 -8.22
C TRP A 55 -6.32 -0.86 -8.64
N VAL A 56 -5.58 -1.97 -8.51
CA VAL A 56 -4.14 -2.04 -8.80
C VAL A 56 -3.93 -2.70 -10.16
N HIS A 57 -3.38 -1.92 -11.09
CA HIS A 57 -3.10 -2.31 -12.48
C HIS A 57 -1.71 -1.85 -12.94
N GLN A 58 -1.06 -2.62 -13.82
CA GLN A 58 0.33 -2.42 -14.28
C GLN A 58 0.58 -1.12 -15.06
N SER A 59 -0.47 -0.52 -15.63
CA SER A 59 -0.37 0.73 -16.41
C SER A 59 -0.40 1.99 -15.55
N ILE A 60 -0.57 1.86 -14.24
CA ILE A 60 -0.67 2.98 -13.32
C ILE A 60 0.62 3.04 -12.49
N PRO A 61 1.29 4.20 -12.40
CA PRO A 61 2.51 4.34 -11.61
C PRO A 61 2.32 3.89 -10.17
N LEU A 62 3.33 3.18 -9.66
CA LEU A 62 3.34 2.67 -8.30
C LEU A 62 4.72 2.86 -7.69
N ARG A 63 4.77 3.43 -6.48
CA ARG A 63 6.03 3.66 -5.75
C ARG A 63 5.88 3.26 -4.29
N PHE A 64 6.88 2.53 -3.81
CA PHE A 64 7.05 2.14 -2.42
C PHE A 64 8.21 2.96 -1.85
N VAL A 65 7.98 3.68 -0.76
CA VAL A 65 9.01 4.36 0.02
C VAL A 65 9.06 3.72 1.39
N PHE A 66 10.25 3.40 1.86
CA PHE A 66 10.48 2.86 3.20
C PHE A 66 11.28 3.91 3.98
N ASP A 67 10.94 4.14 5.24
CA ASP A 67 11.73 5.05 6.10
C ASP A 67 13.06 4.41 6.49
N ALA A 68 13.05 3.10 6.75
CA ALA A 68 14.25 2.34 7.05
C ALA A 68 15.01 2.00 5.74
N PRO A 69 16.33 2.23 5.67
CA PRO A 69 17.13 1.80 4.53
C PRO A 69 17.34 0.28 4.49
N GLU A 70 17.30 -0.39 5.64
CA GLU A 70 17.37 -1.85 5.73
C GLU A 70 16.06 -2.51 5.29
N THR A 71 16.17 -3.64 4.58
CA THR A 71 14.99 -4.43 4.21
C THR A 71 14.45 -5.18 5.43
N PRO A 72 13.16 -5.03 5.79
CA PRO A 72 12.55 -5.78 6.88
C PRO A 72 12.58 -7.30 6.63
N GLU A 73 12.59 -8.09 7.71
CA GLU A 73 12.46 -9.54 7.60
C GLU A 73 11.11 -9.93 6.97
N LEU A 74 11.20 -10.72 5.90
CA LEU A 74 10.05 -11.20 5.14
C LEU A 74 9.58 -12.57 5.67
N SER A 75 8.30 -12.65 6.00
CA SER A 75 7.57 -13.88 6.24
C SER A 75 6.99 -14.42 4.94
N ARG A 76 7.44 -15.61 4.55
CA ARG A 76 6.93 -16.31 3.37
C ARG A 76 5.45 -16.64 3.50
N GLU A 77 5.03 -17.11 4.67
CA GLU A 77 3.64 -17.46 4.96
C GLU A 77 2.72 -16.26 4.75
N TRP A 78 3.14 -15.08 5.19
CA TRP A 78 2.34 -13.88 5.06
C TRP A 78 2.24 -13.38 3.62
N ILE A 79 3.33 -13.47 2.85
CA ILE A 79 3.29 -13.22 1.40
C ILE A 79 2.31 -14.16 0.71
N GLU A 80 2.31 -15.44 1.08
CA GLU A 80 1.37 -16.43 0.51
C GLU A 80 -0.08 -16.11 0.86
N GLU A 81 -0.35 -15.62 2.08
CA GLU A 81 -1.68 -15.14 2.49
C GLU A 81 -2.12 -13.94 1.64
N LEU A 82 -1.26 -12.94 1.47
CA LEU A 82 -1.55 -11.77 0.63
C LEU A 82 -1.85 -12.19 -0.81
N MET A 83 -1.05 -13.11 -1.37
CA MET A 83 -1.26 -13.62 -2.72
C MET A 83 -2.57 -14.40 -2.85
N ARG A 84 -2.97 -15.16 -1.83
CA ARG A 84 -4.24 -15.89 -1.80
C ARG A 84 -5.43 -14.93 -1.72
N SER A 85 -5.36 -13.94 -0.84
CA SER A 85 -6.36 -12.89 -0.68
C SER A 85 -6.55 -12.09 -1.96
N ALA A 86 -5.47 -11.75 -2.67
CA ALA A 86 -5.52 -11.05 -3.95
C ALA A 86 -6.21 -11.82 -5.09
N ASN A 87 -6.31 -13.15 -5.00
CA ASN A 87 -7.04 -13.98 -5.96
C ASN A 87 -8.54 -14.09 -5.63
N SER A 88 -8.97 -13.58 -4.48
CA SER A 88 -10.38 -13.58 -4.09
C SER A 88 -11.09 -12.35 -4.64
N THR A 89 -12.42 -12.41 -4.71
CA THR A 89 -13.27 -11.27 -5.10
C THR A 89 -13.07 -10.04 -4.20
N GLY A 90 -12.60 -10.23 -2.97
CA GLY A 90 -12.34 -9.14 -2.01
C GLY A 90 -10.99 -8.44 -2.19
N GLY A 91 -10.07 -9.02 -2.97
CA GLY A 91 -8.69 -8.53 -3.09
C GLY A 91 -7.92 -8.56 -1.76
N ILE A 92 -6.77 -7.88 -1.72
CA ILE A 92 -5.96 -7.73 -0.51
C ILE A 92 -6.68 -6.81 0.48
N GLN A 93 -6.79 -7.25 1.73
CA GLN A 93 -7.27 -6.42 2.84
C GLN A 93 -6.11 -6.16 3.80
N LEU A 94 -5.74 -4.89 3.98
CA LEU A 94 -4.85 -4.49 5.06
C LEU A 94 -5.69 -4.18 6.30
N VAL A 95 -5.25 -4.70 7.44
CA VAL A 95 -5.85 -4.44 8.76
C VAL A 95 -5.11 -3.31 9.46
N GLU A 96 -5.75 -2.73 10.46
CA GLU A 96 -5.25 -1.56 11.21
C GLU A 96 -3.86 -1.78 11.81
N GLU A 97 -3.54 -2.98 12.28
CA GLU A 97 -2.20 -3.33 12.77
C GLU A 97 -1.07 -3.15 11.73
N HIS A 98 -1.42 -3.03 10.44
CA HIS A 98 -0.49 -2.81 9.34
C HIS A 98 -0.49 -1.37 8.82
N LEU A 99 -1.38 -0.53 9.34
CA LEU A 99 -1.69 0.80 8.82
C LEU A 99 -1.57 1.83 9.93
N ASP A 100 -0.60 2.72 9.81
CA ASP A 100 -0.64 4.00 10.53
C ASP A 100 -0.95 5.07 9.51
N LEU A 101 -2.21 5.45 9.44
CA LEU A 101 -2.70 6.40 8.44
C LEU A 101 -2.57 7.84 8.94
N GLU A 102 -1.44 8.21 9.53
CA GLU A 102 -1.15 9.61 9.81
C GLU A 102 -1.18 10.38 8.47
N PRO A 103 -1.99 11.45 8.34
CA PRO A 103 -2.02 12.24 7.14
C PRO A 103 -0.64 12.89 6.96
N VAL A 104 0.18 12.33 6.06
CA VAL A 104 1.42 12.97 5.64
C VAL A 104 1.01 14.26 4.94
N THR A 105 1.07 15.35 5.69
CA THR A 105 0.78 16.69 5.19
C THR A 105 1.74 16.96 4.03
N SER A 106 1.18 16.95 2.83
CA SER A 106 1.90 17.28 1.61
C SER A 106 2.42 18.70 1.77
N THR A 107 3.70 18.85 2.13
CA THR A 107 4.39 20.13 2.08
C THR A 107 4.61 20.41 0.61
N ALA A 108 3.57 20.95 -0.03
CA ALA A 108 3.66 21.52 -1.35
C ALA A 108 4.75 22.61 -1.29
N THR A 109 5.92 22.28 -1.86
CA THR A 109 6.97 23.25 -2.13
C THR A 109 6.37 24.32 -3.03
N GLN A 110 6.05 25.46 -2.40
CA GLN A 110 5.66 26.68 -3.07
C GLN A 110 6.86 27.19 -3.86
N ARG A 111 6.88 26.89 -5.16
CA ARG A 111 7.53 27.74 -6.14
C ARG A 111 6.60 28.92 -6.43
N VAL A 112 7.14 30.14 -6.32
CA VAL A 112 6.85 31.44 -7.00
C VAL A 112 7.25 32.52 -5.98
N ALA A 113 8.17 33.46 -6.19
CA ALA A 113 8.85 34.00 -7.38
C ALA A 113 10.29 34.41 -7.02
#